data_AF-A0A2D4N988-F1
#
_entry.id   AF-A0A2D4N988-F1
#
_cell.length_a   1.000
_cell.length_b   1.000
_cell.length_c   1.000
_cell.angle_alpha   90.00
_cell.angle_beta   90.00
_cell.angle_gamma   90.00
#
_symmetry.space_group_name_H-M   'P 1'
#
loop_
_entity.id
_entity.type
_entity.pdbx_description
1 polymer ?
#
loop_
_entity_poly.entity_id
_entity_poly.type
_entity_poly.pdbx_seq_one_letter_code
_entity_poly.pdbx_strand_id
1 'polypeptide(L)'
;NEILLWRNPNGFEMCVGGECAVFMTPNPSDRSAIRWVSVCTTWDSATGIVQLWLDGQRLPRKGAARGYEVKTGLMVMLGQEQDSYGACFEVQQSFVGEIAEVYLWDKVLTAKELNKTQLPVASNPLLDWASLKFEIQGDVLTEPL
;
A
#
# COMPACT_ATOMS: atom_id res chain seq x y z
N ASN A 1 5.20 -11.22 6.10
CA ASN A 1 4.74 -10.62 4.83
C ASN A 1 5.81 -10.50 3.77
N GLU A 2 5.49 -10.78 2.50
CA GLU A 2 6.38 -10.54 1.35
C GLU A 2 6.44 -9.06 0.97
N ILE A 3 5.26 -8.40 0.92
CA ILE A 3 5.10 -6.96 0.78
C ILE A 3 4.09 -6.49 1.84
N LEU A 4 4.39 -5.40 2.53
CA LEU A 4 3.48 -4.77 3.52
C LEU A 4 3.52 -3.26 3.36
N LEU A 5 2.34 -2.64 3.20
CA LEU A 5 2.17 -1.20 3.39
C LEU A 5 1.41 -0.98 4.70
N TRP A 6 2.09 -0.38 5.67
CA TRP A 6 1.62 -0.20 7.02
C TRP A 6 1.40 1.29 7.34
N ARG A 7 0.27 1.64 7.96
CA ARG A 7 -0.02 2.99 8.47
C ARG A 7 0.18 3.00 9.99
N ASN A 8 1.17 3.76 10.46
CA ASN A 8 1.37 4.02 11.88
C ASN A 8 0.93 5.47 12.23
N PRO A 9 0.80 5.86 13.51
CA PRO A 9 0.40 7.23 13.86
C PRO A 9 1.31 8.34 13.31
N ASN A 10 2.58 8.02 13.04
CA ASN A 10 3.62 9.00 12.69
C ASN A 10 3.96 9.03 11.19
N GLY A 11 3.35 8.17 10.38
CA GLY A 11 3.74 7.97 8.98
C GLY A 11 3.33 6.62 8.40
N PHE A 12 4.14 6.14 7.47
CA PHE A 12 3.91 4.90 6.74
C PHE A 12 5.18 4.05 6.71
N GLU A 13 5.02 2.74 6.65
CA GLU A 13 6.13 1.80 6.47
C GLU A 13 5.83 0.93 5.26
N MET A 14 6.80 0.82 4.35
CA MET A 14 6.73 -0.09 3.23
C MET A 14 7.79 -1.16 3.43
N CYS A 15 7.38 -2.40 3.66
CA CYS A 15 8.27 -3.52 3.85
C CYS A 15 8.25 -4.45 2.65
N VAL A 16 9.42 -4.93 2.27
CA VAL A 16 9.61 -5.96 1.24
C VAL A 16 10.62 -6.98 1.76
N GLY A 17 10.29 -8.27 1.71
CA GLY A 17 11.20 -9.34 2.13
C GLY A 17 11.71 -9.21 3.58
N GLY A 18 10.95 -8.56 4.46
CA GLY A 18 11.33 -8.30 5.86
C GLY A 18 12.15 -7.03 6.10
N GLU A 19 12.57 -6.30 5.06
CA GLU A 19 13.20 -4.99 5.19
C GLU A 19 12.19 -3.86 4.99
N CYS A 20 12.20 -2.85 5.86
CA CYS A 20 11.21 -1.78 5.87
C CYS A 20 11.80 -0.39 5.59
N ALA A 21 11.14 0.37 4.72
CA ALA A 21 11.36 1.79 4.51
C ALA A 21 10.31 2.61 5.28
N VAL A 22 10.75 3.33 6.33
CA VAL A 22 9.87 4.12 7.21
C VAL A 22 9.79 5.57 6.75
N PHE A 23 8.60 6.03 6.36
CA PHE A 23 8.30 7.40 5.92
C PHE A 23 7.56 8.18 7.01
N MET A 24 8.25 9.12 7.66
CA MET A 24 7.64 10.00 8.65
C MET A 24 6.84 11.11 7.96
N THR A 25 5.64 11.39 8.46
CA THR A 25 4.77 12.48 7.99
C THR A 25 4.72 13.59 9.05
N PRO A 26 4.81 14.89 8.67
CA PRO A 26 4.72 15.98 9.63
C PRO A 26 3.42 15.93 10.47
N ASN A 27 3.62 16.07 11.79
CA ASN A 27 2.71 16.15 12.93
C ASN A 27 1.22 15.73 12.79
N PRO A 28 0.74 14.74 13.58
CA PRO A 28 -0.67 14.40 13.78
C PRO A 28 -1.53 15.49 14.47
N SER A 29 -0.94 16.66 14.78
CA SER A 29 -1.59 17.75 15.50
C SER A 29 -2.56 18.55 14.63
N ASP A 30 -2.53 18.37 13.31
CA ASP A 30 -3.65 18.78 12.46
C ASP A 30 -4.79 17.74 12.58
N ARG A 31 -5.27 17.57 13.82
CA ARG A 31 -6.44 16.74 14.17
C ARG A 31 -7.75 17.30 13.59
N SER A 32 -7.66 18.26 12.66
CA SER A 32 -8.80 18.93 12.03
C SER A 32 -9.27 18.27 10.74
N ALA A 33 -8.63 17.21 10.25
CA ALA A 33 -9.14 16.48 9.10
C ALA A 33 -9.03 14.95 9.27
N ILE A 34 -10.06 14.34 9.87
CA ILE A 34 -10.49 13.01 9.43
C ILE A 34 -10.81 13.18 7.95
N ARG A 35 -9.88 12.81 7.08
CA ARG A 35 -10.05 12.93 5.63
C ARG A 35 -9.43 11.74 4.92
N TRP A 36 -9.91 11.52 3.71
CA TRP A 36 -9.24 10.67 2.75
C TRP A 36 -7.83 11.15 2.47
N VAL A 37 -6.91 10.20 2.41
CA VAL A 37 -5.53 10.39 1.95
C VAL A 37 -5.27 9.43 0.80
N SER A 38 -4.62 9.90 -0.25
CA SER A 38 -4.13 9.04 -1.32
C SER A 38 -2.70 8.64 -1.04
N VAL A 39 -2.43 7.33 -1.05
CA VAL A 39 -1.09 6.78 -0.81
C VAL A 39 -0.68 5.94 -2.01
N CYS A 40 0.46 6.28 -2.60
CA CYS A 40 1.08 5.46 -3.64
C CYS A 40 2.50 5.10 -3.20
N THR A 41 2.89 3.84 -3.34
CA THR A 41 4.26 3.41 -3.09
C THR A 41 4.78 2.56 -4.24
N THR A 42 6.07 2.64 -4.50
CA THR A 42 6.76 1.83 -5.50
C THR A 42 8.04 1.29 -4.90
N TRP A 43 8.42 0.07 -5.29
CA TRP A 43 9.70 -0.52 -4.98
C TRP A 43 10.30 -1.15 -6.25
N ASP A 44 11.60 -0.94 -6.45
CA ASP A 44 12.37 -1.49 -7.56
C ASP A 44 13.41 -2.47 -7.02
N SER A 45 13.28 -3.77 -7.35
CA SER A 45 14.24 -4.79 -6.92
C SER A 45 15.68 -4.48 -7.34
N ALA A 46 15.91 -3.99 -8.57
CA ALA A 46 17.27 -3.81 -9.10
C ALA A 46 18.06 -2.76 -8.31
N THR A 47 17.37 -1.70 -7.87
CA THR A 47 17.97 -0.56 -7.17
C THR A 47 17.71 -0.58 -5.65
N GLY A 48 16.69 -1.31 -5.20
CA GLY A 48 16.16 -1.27 -3.84
C GLY A 48 15.41 0.02 -3.51
N ILE A 49 15.20 0.91 -4.48
CA ILE A 49 14.60 2.23 -4.22
C ILE A 49 13.13 2.07 -3.87
N VAL A 50 12.75 2.58 -2.70
CA VAL A 50 11.37 2.75 -2.26
C VAL A 50 10.98 4.22 -2.41
N GLN A 51 9.85 4.47 -3.04
CA GLN A 51 9.25 5.79 -3.16
C GLN A 51 7.84 5.76 -2.56
N LEU A 52 7.45 6.86 -1.91
CA LEU A 52 6.10 7.05 -1.39
C LEU A 52 5.60 8.44 -1.79
N TRP A 53 4.36 8.50 -2.25
CA TRP A 53 3.61 9.71 -2.51
C TRP A 53 2.43 9.75 -1.56
N LEU A 54 2.27 10.88 -0.88
CA LEU A 54 1.11 11.17 -0.03
C LEU A 54 0.38 12.35 -0.65
N ASP A 55 -0.88 12.15 -1.03
CA ASP A 55 -1.70 13.13 -1.75
C ASP A 55 -1.00 13.73 -2.98
N GLY A 56 -0.37 12.86 -3.78
CA GLY A 56 0.40 13.23 -4.97
C GLY A 56 1.77 13.87 -4.69
N GLN A 57 2.11 14.18 -3.43
CA GLN A 57 3.42 14.73 -3.07
C GLN A 57 4.41 13.62 -2.72
N ARG A 58 5.54 13.57 -3.44
CA ARG A 58 6.57 12.56 -3.21
C ARG A 58 7.41 12.89 -1.97
N LEU A 59 7.52 11.93 -1.06
CA LEU A 59 8.41 11.98 0.10
C LEU A 59 9.87 11.62 -0.27
N PRO A 60 10.86 11.91 0.60
CA PRO A 60 12.25 11.50 0.38
C PRO A 60 12.37 9.99 0.15
N ARG A 61 13.06 9.60 -0.93
CA ARG A 61 13.26 8.19 -1.30
C ARG A 61 14.04 7.45 -0.22
N LYS A 62 13.79 6.15 -0.11
CA LYS A 62 14.46 5.23 0.81
C LYS A 62 14.95 3.99 0.07
N GLY A 63 15.69 3.14 0.77
CA GLY A 63 16.16 1.85 0.26
C GLY A 63 15.62 0.72 1.11
N ALA A 64 15.21 -0.38 0.47
CA ALA A 64 14.90 -1.65 1.12
C ALA A 64 15.06 -2.81 0.13
N ALA A 65 15.51 -3.97 0.61
CA ALA A 65 15.43 -5.26 -0.07
C ALA A 65 16.03 -5.26 -1.50
N ARG A 66 17.16 -4.60 -1.72
CA ARG A 66 17.79 -4.58 -3.05
C ARG A 66 18.15 -5.99 -3.50
N GLY A 67 17.72 -6.35 -4.72
CA GLY A 67 17.93 -7.66 -5.33
C GLY A 67 17.00 -8.74 -4.81
N TYR A 68 16.03 -8.41 -3.95
CA TYR A 68 15.03 -9.35 -3.47
C TYR A 68 14.06 -9.73 -4.60
N GLU A 69 13.60 -10.97 -4.61
CA GLU A 69 12.58 -11.46 -5.54
C GLU A 69 11.32 -11.81 -4.74
N VAL A 70 10.22 -11.16 -5.10
CA VAL A 70 8.92 -11.40 -4.45
C VAL A 70 8.40 -12.75 -4.91
N LYS A 71 8.03 -13.62 -3.96
CA LYS A 71 7.53 -14.96 -4.28
C LYS A 71 6.19 -14.91 -5.01
N THR A 72 5.91 -15.93 -5.81
CA THR A 72 4.60 -16.14 -6.46
C THR A 72 3.58 -16.71 -5.47
N GLY A 73 2.29 -16.67 -5.83
CA GLY A 73 1.22 -17.25 -4.99
C GLY A 73 0.83 -16.38 -3.79
N LEU A 74 1.03 -15.07 -3.89
CA LEU A 74 0.71 -14.11 -2.83
C LEU A 74 -0.80 -14.05 -2.55
N MET A 75 -1.14 -13.86 -1.27
CA MET A 75 -2.47 -13.45 -0.83
C MET A 75 -2.41 -11.96 -0.50
N VAL A 76 -3.22 -11.16 -1.20
CA VAL A 76 -3.40 -9.75 -0.87
C VAL A 76 -4.51 -9.64 0.17
N MET A 77 -4.21 -8.98 1.29
CA MET A 77 -5.12 -8.78 2.40
C MET A 77 -5.23 -7.31 2.73
N LEU A 78 -6.44 -6.86 3.02
CA LEU A 78 -6.74 -5.52 3.51
C LEU A 78 -7.34 -5.66 4.92
N GLY A 79 -7.08 -4.69 5.79
CA GLY A 79 -7.64 -4.65 7.14
C GLY A 79 -6.79 -5.32 8.23
N GLN A 80 -5.93 -6.29 7.88
CA GLN A 80 -5.11 -7.04 8.84
C GLN A 80 -3.66 -7.20 8.35
N GLU A 81 -2.74 -7.30 9.31
CA GLU A 81 -1.34 -7.71 9.09
C GLU A 81 -1.24 -9.24 9.20
N GLN A 82 -0.61 -9.89 8.21
CA GLN A 82 -0.36 -11.34 8.19
C GLN A 82 1.01 -11.72 8.78
N ASP A 83 1.05 -12.25 10.01
CA ASP A 83 2.27 -12.84 10.57
C ASP A 83 2.57 -14.24 10.01
N SER A 84 1.56 -14.89 9.44
CA SER A 84 1.69 -16.13 8.67
C SER A 84 0.77 -16.10 7.45
N TYR A 85 0.95 -17.03 6.50
CA TYR A 85 0.16 -17.05 5.26
C TYR A 85 -1.34 -17.15 5.57
N GLY A 86 -2.08 -16.06 5.36
CA GLY A 86 -3.52 -15.95 5.61
C GLY A 86 -3.95 -16.02 7.07
N ALA A 87 -3.05 -15.91 8.06
CA ALA A 87 -3.39 -16.13 9.47
C ALA A 87 -2.45 -15.41 10.47
N CYS A 88 -2.68 -15.65 11.77
CA CYS A 88 -1.95 -15.08 12.90
C CYS A 88 -2.10 -13.56 13.04
N PHE A 89 -3.32 -13.04 12.90
CA PHE A 89 -3.59 -11.61 13.03
C PHE A 89 -3.55 -11.15 14.48
N GLU A 90 -2.95 -9.98 14.71
CA GLU A 90 -3.01 -9.29 16.01
C GLU A 90 -3.96 -8.10 15.95
N VAL A 91 -4.87 -7.98 16.91
CA VAL A 91 -5.86 -6.90 16.97
C VAL A 91 -5.20 -5.51 16.96
N GLN A 92 -4.04 -5.38 17.60
CA GLN A 92 -3.28 -4.12 17.65
C GLN A 92 -2.71 -3.72 16.29
N GLN A 93 -2.66 -4.66 15.34
CA GLN A 93 -2.19 -4.47 13.98
C GLN A 93 -3.34 -4.36 12.95
N SER A 94 -4.58 -4.23 13.42
CA SER A 94 -5.73 -4.05 12.53
C SER A 94 -5.86 -2.63 11.99
N PHE A 95 -6.37 -2.50 10.77
CA PHE A 95 -6.83 -1.22 10.23
C PHE A 95 -8.32 -1.05 10.51
N VAL A 96 -8.69 0.12 11.03
CA VAL A 96 -10.08 0.52 11.27
C VAL A 96 -10.34 1.81 10.53
N GLY A 97 -11.25 1.76 9.55
CA GLY A 97 -11.61 2.89 8.71
C GLY A 97 -12.11 2.43 7.34
N GLU A 98 -11.99 3.31 6.36
CA GLU A 98 -12.45 3.08 4.99
C GLU A 98 -11.26 2.97 4.03
N ILE A 99 -11.36 2.07 3.06
CA ILE A 99 -10.38 1.87 1.99
C ILE A 99 -11.13 1.89 0.66
N ALA A 100 -10.61 2.64 -0.31
CA ALA A 100 -11.13 2.73 -1.65
C ALA A 100 -9.98 2.82 -2.66
N GLU A 101 -10.28 2.56 -3.94
CA GLU A 101 -9.37 2.80 -5.06
C GLU A 101 -8.01 2.10 -4.92
N VAL A 102 -8.01 0.81 -4.55
CA VAL A 102 -6.77 0.02 -4.43
C VAL A 102 -6.38 -0.58 -5.77
N TYR A 103 -5.14 -0.32 -6.18
CA TYR A 103 -4.57 -0.85 -7.42
C TYR A 103 -3.14 -1.32 -7.20
N LEU A 104 -2.73 -2.37 -7.91
CA LEU A 104 -1.38 -2.95 -7.83
C LEU A 104 -0.83 -3.26 -9.23
N TRP A 105 0.45 -2.99 -9.45
CA TRP A 105 1.16 -3.31 -10.71
C TRP A 105 2.43 -4.11 -10.43
N ASP A 106 2.87 -4.87 -11.42
CA ASP A 106 4.14 -5.61 -11.44
C ASP A 106 5.34 -4.75 -11.89
N LYS A 107 5.14 -3.45 -12.03
CA LYS A 107 6.15 -2.49 -12.48
C LYS A 107 6.13 -1.21 -11.67
N VAL A 108 7.27 -0.53 -11.64
CA VAL A 108 7.37 0.82 -11.09
C VAL A 108 6.71 1.82 -12.05
N LEU A 109 5.66 2.49 -11.56
CA LEU A 109 5.03 3.57 -12.29
C LEU A 109 5.85 4.85 -12.20
N THR A 110 5.93 5.57 -13.32
CA THR A 110 6.55 6.89 -13.38
C THR A 110 5.69 7.93 -12.67
N ALA A 111 6.30 9.03 -12.21
CA ALA A 111 5.56 10.15 -11.62
C ALA A 111 4.48 10.72 -12.56
N LYS A 112 4.66 10.60 -13.89
CA LYS A 112 3.67 11.02 -14.89
C LYS A 112 2.47 10.07 -14.95
N GLU A 113 2.69 8.78 -14.77
CA GLU A 113 1.60 7.78 -14.69
C GLU A 113 0.82 7.95 -13.38
N LEU A 114 1.49 8.27 -12.28
CA LEU A 114 0.87 8.52 -10.98
C LEU A 114 0.10 9.85 -10.89
N ASN A 115 0.53 10.89 -11.64
CA ASN A 115 -0.10 12.22 -11.61
C ASN A 115 -1.40 12.33 -12.43
N LYS A 116 -1.78 11.31 -13.20
CA LYS A 116 -3.05 11.38 -13.95
C LYS A 116 -4.19 11.08 -12.97
N THR A 117 -5.11 12.03 -12.84
CA THR A 117 -6.40 11.95 -12.11
C THR A 117 -7.31 10.82 -12.58
N GLN A 118 -6.89 10.08 -13.61
CA GLN A 118 -7.35 8.75 -13.94
C GLN A 118 -6.10 7.89 -14.01
N LEU A 119 -5.90 7.02 -13.02
CA LEU A 119 -4.92 5.93 -13.11
C LEU A 119 -5.07 5.29 -14.50
N PRO A 120 -3.99 5.03 -15.23
CA PRO A 120 -4.09 4.96 -16.67
C PRO A 120 -4.96 3.79 -17.10
N VAL A 121 -5.97 4.09 -17.92
CA VAL A 121 -6.64 3.20 -18.88
C VAL A 121 -5.63 2.41 -19.78
N ALA A 122 -4.33 2.66 -19.63
CA ALA A 122 -3.24 2.13 -20.44
C ALA A 122 -2.34 1.08 -19.75
N SER A 123 -2.62 0.69 -18.50
CA SER A 123 -1.76 -0.26 -17.78
C SER A 123 -2.58 -1.28 -17.01
N ASN A 124 -2.75 -2.46 -17.59
CA ASN A 124 -3.40 -3.63 -16.99
C ASN A 124 -2.81 -3.90 -15.59
N PRO A 125 -3.48 -3.50 -14.51
CA PRO A 125 -2.96 -3.74 -13.17
C PRO A 125 -3.09 -5.23 -12.83
N LEU A 126 -2.26 -5.71 -11.90
CA LEU A 126 -2.45 -7.02 -11.27
C LEU A 126 -3.70 -7.04 -10.39
N LEU A 127 -3.98 -5.92 -9.73
CA LEU A 127 -5.17 -5.71 -8.90
C LEU A 127 -5.86 -4.43 -9.38
N ASP A 128 -7.11 -4.56 -9.82
CA ASP A 128 -7.96 -3.46 -10.28
C ASP A 128 -9.16 -3.32 -9.35
N TRP A 129 -9.28 -2.20 -8.62
CA TRP A 129 -10.43 -1.95 -7.74
C TRP A 129 -11.78 -2.04 -8.48
N ALA A 130 -11.83 -1.56 -9.73
CA ALA A 130 -13.07 -1.49 -10.50
C ALA A 130 -13.58 -2.85 -10.97
N SER A 131 -12.72 -3.87 -10.98
CA SER A 131 -13.05 -5.23 -11.44
C SER A 131 -12.59 -6.33 -10.46
N LEU A 132 -12.37 -5.95 -9.20
CA LEU A 132 -11.80 -6.82 -8.17
C LEU A 132 -12.74 -8.00 -7.84
N LYS A 133 -12.17 -9.20 -7.80
CA LYS A 133 -12.78 -10.35 -7.13
C LYS A 133 -12.17 -10.46 -5.75
N PHE A 134 -12.99 -10.38 -4.71
CA PHE A 134 -12.55 -10.43 -3.32
C PHE A 134 -13.46 -11.31 -2.49
N GLU A 135 -12.96 -11.69 -1.32
CA GLU A 135 -13.70 -12.41 -0.29
C GLU A 135 -13.74 -11.54 0.98
N ILE A 136 -14.92 -11.44 1.58
CA ILE A 136 -15.11 -10.74 2.85
C ILE A 136 -14.96 -11.76 3.98
N GLN A 137 -14.13 -11.44 4.97
CA GLN A 137 -13.94 -12.21 6.19
C GLN A 137 -14.15 -11.31 7.41
N GLY A 138 -15.11 -11.66 8.27
CA GLY A 138 -15.48 -10.87 9.45
C GLY A 138 -16.43 -9.71 9.14
N ASP A 139 -16.34 -8.64 9.94
CA ASP A 139 -17.22 -7.47 9.87
C ASP A 139 -16.66 -6.42 8.91
N VAL A 140 -16.93 -6.60 7.62
CA VAL A 140 -16.55 -5.66 6.55
C VAL A 140 -17.80 -5.32 5.75
N LEU A 141 -18.03 -4.02 5.58
CA LEU A 141 -19.13 -3.48 4.77
C LEU A 141 -18.58 -2.90 3.47
N THR A 142 -19.31 -3.10 2.38
CA THR A 142 -18.95 -2.54 1.07
C THR A 142 -20.06 -1.60 0.61
N GLU A 143 -19.67 -0.44 0.10
CA GLU A 143 -20.58 0.42 -0.65
C GLU A 143 -20.64 -0.04 -2.11
N PRO A 144 -21.81 0.05 -2.78
CA PRO A 144 -21.91 -0.14 -4.22
C PRO A 144 -21.05 0.88 -4.96
N LEU A 145 -20.37 0.44 -6.03
CA LEU A 145 -19.69 1.32 -6.99
C LEU A 145 -20.68 2.20 -7.76
#